data_AF-A0A851TEA5-F1
#
_entry.id   AF-A0A851TEA5-F1
#
_cell.length_a   1.000
_cell.length_b   1.000
_cell.length_c   1.000
_cell.angle_alpha   90.00
_cell.angle_beta   90.00
_cell.angle_gamma   90.00
#
_symmetry.space_group_name_H-M   'P 1'
#
loop_
_entity.id
_entity.type
_entity.pdbx_description
1 polymer ?
#
loop_
_entity_poly.entity_id
_entity_poly.type
_entity_poly.pdbx_seq_one_letter_code
_entity_poly.pdbx_strand_id
1 'polypeptide(L)'
;MTRLLLGVTLERICKAVLLLCLLHFVIIMILYFDVYAQHLDFFSRFNARNASRAHPFSNSSRPNSTAPSYGPAGAEPPSPSAKPGTNQSSTEKPLQPCQEMPPGLVGRLLIEFSSPMTMERVQRENPDVRQGGKYTPRDCLPRQKVAILIPFRHREHHLKYWLHYLHPILRRQKVAYGIYIINQYGEDTFNRAKLLNVGFLEALKDDEEYDCFIFSDVDLIPMDDRNLYRCYEQPRHFAVGMDKFGFRLPYAGYFGGVSGLSKSQFLKINGFPNEYWGWGGEDDDIFNR
;
A
#
# COMPACT_ATOMS: atom_id res chain seq x y z
N MET A 1 38.55 64.79 -2.81
CA MET A 1 37.14 64.53 -3.22
C MET A 1 36.90 63.06 -3.58
N THR A 2 37.78 62.40 -4.34
CA THR A 2 37.60 61.02 -4.88
C THR A 2 37.25 59.93 -3.85
N ARG A 3 37.82 59.93 -2.64
CA ARG A 3 37.48 58.94 -1.60
C ARG A 3 36.04 59.05 -1.08
N LEU A 4 35.43 60.24 -1.09
CA LEU A 4 34.06 60.45 -0.61
C LEU A 4 33.03 59.86 -1.60
N LEU A 5 33.28 60.05 -2.90
CA LEU A 5 32.46 59.51 -3.98
C LEU A 5 32.43 57.97 -3.99
N LEU A 6 33.57 57.33 -3.69
CA LEU A 6 33.65 55.86 -3.64
C LEU A 6 32.74 55.26 -2.55
N GLY A 7 32.70 55.89 -1.37
CA GLY A 7 31.86 55.45 -0.24
C GLY A 7 30.36 55.55 -0.57
N VAL A 8 29.93 56.67 -1.16
CA VAL A 8 28.52 56.88 -1.56
C VAL A 8 28.09 55.89 -2.65
N THR A 9 28.96 55.55 -3.59
CA THR A 9 28.67 54.53 -4.62
C THR A 9 28.57 53.13 -4.01
N LEU A 10 29.47 52.76 -3.10
CA LEU A 10 29.43 51.47 -2.40
C LEU A 10 28.17 51.33 -1.54
N GLU A 11 27.78 52.39 -0.81
CA GLU A 11 26.56 52.41 -0.01
C GLU A 11 25.31 52.18 -0.87
N ARG A 12 25.23 52.80 -2.06
CA ARG A 12 24.14 52.62 -3.02
C ARG A 12 24.09 51.18 -3.55
N ILE A 13 25.24 50.57 -3.85
CA ILE A 13 25.32 49.17 -4.30
C ILE A 13 24.86 48.21 -3.19
N CYS A 14 25.33 48.38 -1.96
CA CYS A 14 24.90 47.55 -0.83
C CYS A 14 23.39 47.66 -0.57
N LYS A 15 22.82 48.87 -0.65
CA LYS A 15 21.37 49.08 -0.56
C LYS A 15 20.60 48.40 -1.68
N ALA A 16 21.09 48.45 -2.93
CA ALA A 16 20.47 47.76 -4.05
C ALA A 16 20.50 46.22 -3.90
N VAL A 17 21.62 45.66 -3.44
CA VAL A 17 21.74 44.21 -3.16
C VAL A 17 20.79 43.79 -2.04
N LEU A 18 20.72 44.55 -0.94
CA LEU A 18 19.79 44.25 0.16
C LEU A 18 18.33 44.31 -0.28
N LEU A 19 17.95 45.27 -1.13
CA LEU A 19 16.61 45.34 -1.71
C LEU A 19 16.31 44.16 -2.66
N LEU A 20 17.30 43.70 -3.43
CA LEU A 20 17.16 42.52 -4.28
C LEU A 20 16.97 41.24 -3.45
N CYS A 21 17.75 41.06 -2.38
CA CYS A 21 17.61 39.95 -1.45
C CYS A 21 16.26 39.98 -0.72
N LEU A 22 15.79 41.17 -0.29
CA LEU A 22 14.47 41.34 0.32
C LEU A 22 13.36 40.98 -0.66
N LEU A 23 13.43 41.47 -1.91
CA LEU A 23 12.48 41.13 -2.97
C LEU A 23 12.45 39.61 -3.23
N HIS A 24 13.61 38.97 -3.33
CA HIS A 24 13.70 37.52 -3.53
C HIS A 24 13.11 36.74 -2.35
N PHE A 25 13.38 37.16 -1.11
CA PHE A 25 12.80 36.56 0.08
C PHE A 25 11.28 36.72 0.12
N VAL A 26 10.75 37.91 -0.22
CA VAL A 26 9.30 38.16 -0.32
C VAL A 26 8.67 37.29 -1.42
N ILE A 27 9.31 37.12 -2.58
CA ILE A 27 8.83 36.23 -3.64
C ILE A 27 8.81 34.76 -3.17
N ILE A 28 9.87 34.28 -2.50
CA ILE A 28 9.90 32.93 -1.92
C ILE A 28 8.79 32.77 -0.88
N MET A 29 8.57 33.76 -0.01
CA MET A 29 7.50 33.73 0.97
C MET A 29 6.12 33.74 0.31
N ILE A 30 5.87 34.54 -0.73
CA ILE A 30 4.61 34.51 -1.49
C ILE A 30 4.40 33.13 -2.11
N LEU A 31 5.40 32.55 -2.78
CA LEU A 31 5.29 31.21 -3.36
C LEU A 31 5.07 30.12 -2.32
N TYR A 32 5.77 30.19 -1.17
CA TYR A 32 5.57 29.29 -0.04
C TYR A 32 4.16 29.43 0.55
N PHE A 33 3.69 30.66 0.75
CA PHE A 33 2.33 30.93 1.22
C PHE A 33 1.26 30.59 0.19
N ASP A 34 1.49 30.68 -1.12
CA ASP A 34 0.54 30.22 -2.15
C ASP A 34 0.40 28.69 -2.14
N VAL A 35 1.53 27.96 -2.06
CA VAL A 35 1.52 26.50 -1.90
C VAL A 35 0.82 26.09 -0.60
N TYR A 36 1.04 26.83 0.49
CA TYR A 36 0.39 26.58 1.78
C TYR A 36 -1.08 27.05 1.83
N ALA A 37 -1.44 28.10 1.09
CA ALA A 37 -2.81 28.61 0.99
C ALA A 37 -3.66 27.70 0.11
N GLN A 38 -3.11 27.12 -0.97
CA GLN A 38 -3.77 26.04 -1.71
C GLN A 38 -4.08 24.84 -0.80
N HIS A 39 -3.21 24.53 0.17
CA HIS A 39 -3.46 23.50 1.18
C HIS A 39 -4.60 23.89 2.15
N LEU A 40 -4.73 25.17 2.55
CA LEU A 40 -5.79 25.66 3.45
C LEU A 40 -7.15 25.89 2.78
N ASP A 41 -7.17 26.46 1.59
CA ASP A 41 -8.40 26.79 0.84
C ASP A 41 -9.12 25.51 0.35
N PHE A 42 -8.36 24.41 0.22
CA PHE A 42 -8.89 23.05 0.05
C PHE A 42 -9.77 22.64 1.24
N PHE A 43 -9.31 22.77 2.49
CA PHE A 43 -10.11 22.43 3.68
C PHE A 43 -11.37 23.30 3.83
N SER A 44 -11.28 24.60 3.50
CA SER A 44 -12.44 25.51 3.50
C SER A 44 -13.56 25.03 2.57
N ARG A 45 -13.22 24.61 1.35
CA ARG A 45 -14.20 24.12 0.36
C ARG A 45 -14.83 22.76 0.70
N PHE A 46 -14.21 21.96 1.56
CA PHE A 46 -14.77 20.68 2.02
C PHE A 46 -15.90 20.85 3.04
N ASN A 47 -15.81 21.83 3.96
CA ASN A 47 -16.88 22.06 4.95
C ASN A 47 -18.20 22.54 4.32
N ALA A 48 -18.14 23.31 3.23
CA ALA A 48 -19.34 23.85 2.59
C ALA A 48 -20.18 22.83 1.79
N ARG A 49 -19.62 21.66 1.43
CA ARG A 49 -20.30 20.68 0.55
C ARG A 49 -20.96 19.50 1.27
N ASN A 50 -20.65 19.26 2.55
CA ASN A 50 -21.24 18.14 3.30
C ASN A 50 -22.63 18.45 3.91
N ALA A 51 -23.14 19.67 3.76
CA ALA A 51 -24.38 20.14 4.39
C ALA A 51 -25.62 20.16 3.46
N SER A 52 -25.73 19.26 2.46
CA SER A 52 -27.01 18.99 1.76
C SER A 52 -26.95 17.82 0.76
N ARG A 53 -27.15 16.58 1.25
CA ARG A 53 -27.77 15.46 0.48
C ARG A 53 -28.11 14.26 1.37
N ALA A 54 -29.13 14.42 2.20
CA ALA A 54 -29.83 13.28 2.79
C ALA A 54 -30.99 12.88 1.86
N HIS A 55 -31.00 11.64 1.36
CA HIS A 55 -32.19 11.01 0.80
C HIS A 55 -32.44 9.67 1.50
N PRO A 56 -33.68 9.37 1.89
CA PRO A 56 -34.00 8.20 2.71
C PRO A 56 -34.21 6.96 1.85
N PHE A 57 -33.88 5.78 2.39
CA PHE A 57 -34.39 4.51 1.87
C PHE A 57 -35.17 3.75 2.94
N SER A 58 -36.36 3.33 2.56
CA SER A 58 -37.37 2.74 3.43
C SER A 58 -37.31 1.21 3.41
N ASN A 59 -37.13 0.62 4.59
CA ASN A 59 -37.78 -0.58 5.12
C ASN A 59 -38.13 -1.80 4.23
N SER A 60 -37.62 -2.95 4.71
CA SER A 60 -38.40 -4.15 5.10
C SER A 60 -38.47 -5.40 4.19
N SER A 61 -38.57 -6.55 4.89
CA SER A 61 -39.27 -7.80 4.51
C SER A 61 -38.45 -8.99 3.99
N ARG A 62 -38.16 -9.92 4.92
CA ARG A 62 -38.18 -11.39 4.76
C ARG A 62 -39.38 -11.93 5.59
N PRO A 63 -39.79 -13.21 5.52
CA PRO A 63 -39.36 -14.30 4.64
C PRO A 63 -40.56 -14.92 3.86
N ASN A 64 -40.36 -16.05 3.16
CA ASN A 64 -41.45 -16.95 2.80
C ASN A 64 -41.03 -18.41 3.00
N SER A 65 -41.94 -19.21 3.55
CA SER A 65 -41.77 -20.64 3.87
C SER A 65 -42.84 -21.45 3.14
N THR A 66 -42.55 -22.70 2.76
CA THR A 66 -43.59 -23.64 2.29
C THR A 66 -43.22 -25.09 2.62
N ALA A 67 -44.16 -25.85 3.19
CA ALA A 67 -44.09 -27.30 3.43
C ALA A 67 -44.86 -28.08 2.32
N PRO A 68 -44.72 -29.43 2.18
CA PRO A 68 -45.47 -30.44 2.99
C PRO A 68 -44.64 -31.74 3.26
N SER A 69 -45.07 -32.86 3.88
CA SER A 69 -46.29 -33.32 4.60
C SER A 69 -45.93 -34.43 5.63
N TYR A 70 -46.93 -35.05 6.29
CA TYR A 70 -46.85 -36.34 7.03
C TYR A 70 -47.55 -37.46 6.23
N GLY A 71 -47.05 -38.71 6.12
CA GLY A 71 -47.04 -39.86 7.08
C GLY A 71 -47.63 -41.12 6.38
N PRO A 72 -47.75 -42.35 6.95
CA PRO A 72 -47.29 -42.90 8.24
C PRO A 72 -46.46 -44.24 8.09
N ALA A 73 -46.40 -45.08 9.13
CA ALA A 73 -45.38 -46.14 9.37
C ALA A 73 -45.71 -47.60 8.94
N GLY A 74 -44.68 -48.45 8.91
CA GLY A 74 -44.69 -49.93 8.75
C GLY A 74 -43.32 -50.54 9.14
N ALA A 75 -43.23 -51.84 9.51
CA ALA A 75 -42.19 -52.33 10.42
C ALA A 75 -41.16 -53.38 9.90
N GLU A 76 -39.93 -53.29 10.44
CA GLU A 76 -38.97 -54.36 10.83
C GLU A 76 -38.16 -55.21 9.79
N PRO A 77 -37.02 -55.85 10.19
CA PRO A 77 -35.76 -55.85 9.40
C PRO A 77 -35.28 -57.24 8.87
N PRO A 78 -34.11 -57.31 8.21
CA PRO A 78 -32.91 -57.80 8.93
C PRO A 78 -31.53 -57.18 8.54
N SER A 79 -30.54 -57.37 9.42
CA SER A 79 -29.12 -57.00 9.29
C SER A 79 -28.28 -58.06 8.52
N PRO A 80 -26.92 -57.99 8.49
CA PRO A 80 -26.08 -56.98 7.84
C PRO A 80 -25.03 -57.61 6.88
N SER A 81 -24.53 -56.89 5.87
CA SER A 81 -23.28 -57.29 5.18
C SER A 81 -22.59 -56.22 4.33
N ALA A 82 -21.28 -56.44 4.16
CA ALA A 82 -20.35 -55.82 3.21
C ALA A 82 -20.10 -54.30 3.34
N LYS A 83 -19.00 -53.95 4.03
CA LYS A 83 -18.23 -52.73 3.72
C LYS A 83 -17.52 -52.91 2.37
N PRO A 84 -17.68 -52.02 1.38
CA PRO A 84 -16.68 -51.84 0.34
C PRO A 84 -15.59 -50.92 0.90
N GLY A 85 -14.40 -51.47 1.13
CA GLY A 85 -13.23 -50.68 1.52
C GLY A 85 -12.75 -49.83 0.35
N THR A 86 -13.27 -48.61 0.19
CA THR A 86 -12.77 -47.65 -0.79
C THR A 86 -11.50 -46.98 -0.26
N ASN A 87 -10.36 -47.65 -0.43
CA ASN A 87 -9.08 -46.97 -0.59
C ASN A 87 -9.12 -46.17 -1.91
N GLN A 88 -9.90 -45.09 -1.94
CA GLN A 88 -9.69 -44.03 -2.91
C GLN A 88 -8.39 -43.34 -2.54
N SER A 89 -7.30 -43.84 -3.12
CA SER A 89 -6.11 -43.03 -3.34
C SER A 89 -6.54 -41.87 -4.23
N SER A 90 -6.95 -40.78 -3.60
CA SER A 90 -7.25 -39.53 -4.29
C SER A 90 -5.94 -39.00 -4.84
N THR A 91 -5.62 -39.37 -6.08
CA THR A 91 -4.68 -38.62 -6.90
C THR A 91 -5.22 -37.20 -7.04
N GLU A 92 -4.80 -36.31 -6.13
CA GLU A 92 -5.21 -34.92 -6.16
C GLU A 92 -4.84 -34.34 -7.53
N LYS A 93 -5.87 -33.85 -8.23
CA LYS A 93 -5.68 -33.26 -9.55
C LYS A 93 -4.73 -32.06 -9.41
N PRO A 94 -3.66 -31.95 -10.21
CA PRO A 94 -2.69 -30.86 -10.08
C PRO A 94 -3.37 -29.48 -10.03
N LEU A 95 -3.02 -28.70 -9.00
CA LEU A 95 -3.53 -27.34 -8.79
C LEU A 95 -3.27 -26.48 -10.03
N GLN A 96 -4.32 -25.85 -10.54
CA GLN A 96 -4.21 -24.96 -11.69
C GLN A 96 -3.65 -23.60 -11.26
N PRO A 97 -2.95 -22.87 -12.15
CA PRO A 97 -2.54 -21.49 -11.89
C PRO A 97 -3.72 -20.60 -11.50
N CYS A 98 -3.50 -19.70 -10.55
CA CYS A 98 -4.51 -18.71 -10.14
C CYS A 98 -4.93 -17.84 -11.34
N GLN A 99 -6.21 -17.45 -11.36
CA GLN A 99 -6.76 -16.58 -12.42
C GLN A 99 -6.08 -15.20 -12.40
N GLU A 100 -5.91 -14.57 -13.56
CA GLU A 100 -5.23 -13.28 -13.67
C GLU A 100 -5.96 -12.15 -12.97
N MET A 101 -7.30 -12.21 -13.00
CA MET A 101 -8.21 -11.43 -12.17
C MET A 101 -8.92 -12.40 -11.23
N PRO A 102 -8.52 -12.48 -9.95
CA PRO A 102 -9.16 -13.37 -8.99
C PRO A 102 -10.67 -13.08 -8.83
N PRO A 103 -11.53 -14.10 -8.78
CA PRO A 103 -12.99 -13.91 -8.68
C PRO A 103 -13.45 -13.42 -7.30
N GLY A 104 -12.55 -13.41 -6.30
CA GLY A 104 -12.83 -12.97 -4.93
C GLY A 104 -12.60 -11.48 -4.65
N LEU A 105 -12.24 -10.69 -5.66
CA LEU A 105 -12.06 -9.24 -5.51
C LEU A 105 -13.41 -8.54 -5.31
N VAL A 106 -13.45 -7.51 -4.44
CA VAL A 106 -14.68 -6.74 -4.14
C VAL A 106 -14.68 -5.34 -4.75
N GLY A 107 -13.56 -4.88 -5.31
CA GLY A 107 -13.40 -3.54 -5.85
C GLY A 107 -13.16 -2.51 -4.76
N ARG A 108 -13.94 -1.43 -4.76
CA ARG A 108 -13.75 -0.27 -3.87
C ARG A 108 -13.97 -0.66 -2.41
N LEU A 109 -13.05 -0.20 -1.56
CA LEU A 109 -13.05 -0.40 -0.11
C LEU A 109 -13.33 0.92 0.61
N LEU A 110 -13.98 0.84 1.76
CA LEU A 110 -14.05 1.93 2.73
C LEU A 110 -12.86 1.79 3.69
N ILE A 111 -11.97 2.79 3.67
CA ILE A 111 -10.78 2.85 4.52
C ILE A 111 -11.02 3.92 5.60
N GLU A 112 -10.90 3.54 6.87
CA GLU A 112 -11.17 4.40 8.02
C GLU A 112 -10.12 4.19 9.12
N PHE A 113 -9.74 5.29 9.77
CA PHE A 113 -8.74 5.33 10.85
C PHE A 113 -9.36 5.78 12.19
N SER A 114 -10.66 5.55 12.35
CA SER A 114 -11.50 6.09 13.43
C SER A 114 -11.45 5.31 14.74
N SER A 115 -10.97 4.05 14.73
CA SER A 115 -11.00 3.15 15.90
C SER A 115 -9.67 2.44 16.11
N PRO A 116 -9.09 2.43 17.34
CA PRO A 116 -7.76 1.86 17.59
C PRO A 116 -7.59 0.44 17.05
N MET A 117 -6.56 0.25 16.22
CA MET A 117 -6.21 -1.06 15.68
C MET A 117 -5.24 -1.79 16.62
N THR A 118 -5.51 -3.07 16.90
CA THR A 118 -4.69 -3.92 17.77
C THR A 118 -4.18 -5.16 17.03
N MET A 119 -3.05 -5.73 17.45
CA MET A 119 -2.45 -6.87 16.75
C MET A 119 -3.29 -8.15 16.93
N GLU A 120 -3.96 -8.29 18.06
CA GLU A 120 -4.86 -9.41 18.36
C GLU A 120 -6.05 -9.40 17.41
N ARG A 121 -6.57 -8.21 17.06
CA ARG A 121 -7.61 -8.05 16.03
C ARG A 121 -7.08 -8.44 14.65
N VAL A 122 -5.92 -7.90 14.24
CA VAL A 122 -5.27 -8.21 12.95
C VAL A 122 -5.06 -9.72 12.77
N GLN A 123 -4.54 -10.40 13.80
CA GLN A 123 -4.32 -11.85 13.80
C GLN A 123 -5.62 -12.63 13.73
N ARG A 124 -6.63 -12.29 14.56
CA ARG A 124 -7.94 -12.94 14.59
C ARG A 124 -8.68 -12.85 13.26
N GLU A 125 -8.54 -11.73 12.54
CA GLU A 125 -9.17 -11.52 11.22
C GLU A 125 -8.40 -12.23 10.08
N ASN A 126 -7.18 -12.71 10.34
CA ASN A 126 -6.29 -13.32 9.33
C ASN A 126 -5.70 -14.68 9.76
N PRO A 127 -6.53 -15.69 10.10
CA PRO A 127 -6.07 -16.99 10.61
C PRO A 127 -5.27 -17.83 9.59
N ASP A 128 -5.36 -17.52 8.29
CA ASP A 128 -4.57 -18.20 7.25
C ASP A 128 -3.15 -17.64 7.08
N VAL A 129 -2.84 -16.50 7.72
CA VAL A 129 -1.50 -15.89 7.65
C VAL A 129 -0.59 -16.62 8.64
N ARG A 130 0.50 -17.17 8.12
CA ARG A 130 1.50 -17.93 8.87
C ARG A 130 2.49 -17.00 9.55
N GLN A 131 3.28 -17.57 10.47
CA GLN A 131 4.41 -16.91 11.12
C GLN A 131 5.30 -16.18 10.09
N GLY A 132 5.77 -14.98 10.44
CA GLY A 132 6.50 -14.10 9.52
C GLY A 132 5.61 -13.33 8.53
N GLY A 133 4.28 -13.29 8.75
CA GLY A 133 3.35 -12.56 7.87
C GLY A 133 3.19 -13.20 6.49
N LYS A 134 3.47 -14.52 6.37
CA LYS A 134 3.52 -15.24 5.09
C LYS A 134 2.17 -15.88 4.74
N TYR A 135 1.73 -15.79 3.49
CA TYR A 135 0.51 -16.43 2.98
C TYR A 135 0.73 -17.07 1.62
N THR A 136 -0.02 -18.12 1.33
CA THR A 136 -0.04 -18.83 0.04
C THR A 136 -1.46 -19.33 -0.19
N PRO A 137 -2.08 -19.10 -1.37
CA PRO A 137 -3.36 -19.70 -1.72
C PRO A 137 -3.29 -21.24 -1.65
N ARG A 138 -4.37 -21.88 -1.23
CA ARG A 138 -4.47 -23.35 -1.14
C ARG A 138 -5.24 -23.97 -2.31
N ASP A 139 -5.99 -23.15 -3.05
CA ASP A 139 -6.94 -23.54 -4.08
C ASP A 139 -6.44 -23.32 -5.52
N CYS A 140 -5.27 -22.68 -5.67
CA CYS A 140 -4.61 -22.47 -6.97
C CYS A 140 -3.11 -22.23 -6.78
N LEU A 141 -2.32 -22.52 -7.82
CA LEU A 141 -0.88 -22.21 -7.83
C LEU A 141 -0.68 -20.70 -8.06
N PRO A 142 -0.04 -19.96 -7.13
CA PRO A 142 0.23 -18.53 -7.30
C PRO A 142 1.14 -18.30 -8.52
N ARG A 143 0.91 -17.21 -9.25
CA ARG A 143 1.68 -16.88 -10.48
C ARG A 143 3.05 -16.25 -10.20
N GLN A 144 3.19 -15.62 -9.04
CA GLN A 144 4.36 -14.87 -8.58
C GLN A 144 4.44 -15.00 -7.06
N LYS A 145 5.64 -14.84 -6.51
CA LYS A 145 5.93 -14.86 -5.08
C LYS A 145 6.45 -13.48 -4.68
N VAL A 146 5.69 -12.80 -3.83
CA VAL A 146 5.83 -11.36 -3.61
C VAL A 146 6.42 -11.05 -2.22
N ALA A 147 7.58 -10.41 -2.19
CA ALA A 147 8.11 -9.79 -0.97
C ALA A 147 7.57 -8.36 -0.87
N ILE A 148 6.83 -8.04 0.18
CA ILE A 148 6.37 -6.68 0.45
C ILE A 148 7.30 -6.06 1.48
N LEU A 149 8.01 -5.00 1.09
CA LEU A 149 9.07 -4.36 1.83
C LEU A 149 8.58 -3.00 2.35
N ILE A 150 8.56 -2.85 3.66
CA ILE A 150 8.08 -1.65 4.35
C ILE A 150 9.25 -1.02 5.11
N PRO A 151 9.74 0.17 4.70
CA PRO A 151 10.77 0.90 5.42
C PRO A 151 10.13 1.55 6.65
N PHE A 152 10.72 1.35 7.83
CA PHE A 152 10.00 1.59 9.08
C PHE A 152 10.87 2.20 10.19
N ARG A 153 10.26 3.06 11.01
CA ARG A 153 10.71 3.45 12.36
C ARG A 153 9.56 4.17 13.08
N HIS A 154 9.30 3.84 14.36
CA HIS A 154 8.35 4.54 15.26
C HIS A 154 6.96 4.81 14.67
N ARG A 155 6.39 3.84 13.94
CA ARG A 155 5.13 3.97 13.18
C ARG A 155 4.15 2.83 13.45
N GLU A 156 4.21 2.21 14.63
CA GLU A 156 3.47 0.99 14.99
C GLU A 156 1.96 1.13 14.81
N HIS A 157 1.42 2.32 15.07
CA HIS A 157 0.00 2.62 14.84
C HIS A 157 -0.39 2.51 13.37
N HIS A 158 0.42 3.05 12.45
CA HIS A 158 0.19 2.97 11.00
C HIS A 158 0.32 1.52 10.52
N LEU A 159 1.36 0.81 10.99
CA LEU A 159 1.59 -0.59 10.65
C LEU A 159 0.40 -1.49 11.01
N LYS A 160 -0.23 -1.29 12.17
CA LYS A 160 -1.42 -2.07 12.57
C LYS A 160 -2.58 -1.89 11.59
N TYR A 161 -2.83 -0.68 11.10
CA TYR A 161 -3.82 -0.43 10.05
C TYR A 161 -3.40 -1.00 8.70
N TRP A 162 -2.14 -0.82 8.30
CA TRP A 162 -1.60 -1.39 7.07
C TRP A 162 -1.82 -2.91 7.04
N LEU A 163 -1.45 -3.62 8.10
CA LEU A 163 -1.66 -5.08 8.22
C LEU A 163 -3.15 -5.46 8.23
N HIS A 164 -4.00 -4.72 8.96
CA HIS A 164 -5.45 -4.94 8.99
C HIS A 164 -6.08 -4.90 7.59
N TYR A 165 -5.72 -3.90 6.78
CA TYR A 165 -6.28 -3.72 5.44
C TYR A 165 -5.61 -4.59 4.38
N LEU A 166 -4.28 -4.70 4.37
CA LEU A 166 -3.55 -5.37 3.28
C LEU A 166 -3.63 -6.90 3.37
N HIS A 167 -3.62 -7.52 4.55
CA HIS A 167 -3.70 -8.99 4.63
C HIS A 167 -4.96 -9.56 3.94
N PRO A 168 -6.19 -9.03 4.18
CA PRO A 168 -7.38 -9.45 3.43
C PRO A 168 -7.32 -9.13 1.93
N ILE A 169 -6.75 -7.99 1.54
CA ILE A 169 -6.63 -7.58 0.12
C ILE A 169 -5.74 -8.57 -0.63
N LEU A 170 -4.53 -8.81 -0.14
CA LEU A 170 -3.55 -9.70 -0.75
C LEU A 170 -4.05 -11.16 -0.85
N ARG A 171 -4.82 -11.62 0.17
CA ARG A 171 -5.50 -12.92 0.16
C ARG A 171 -6.56 -13.00 -0.94
N ARG A 172 -7.39 -11.97 -1.14
CA ARG A 172 -8.37 -11.89 -2.24
C ARG A 172 -7.69 -11.80 -3.61
N GLN A 173 -6.54 -11.14 -3.70
CA GLN A 173 -5.69 -11.07 -4.89
C GLN A 173 -4.95 -12.37 -5.22
N LYS A 174 -5.09 -13.44 -4.42
CA LYS A 174 -4.45 -14.76 -4.63
C LYS A 174 -2.93 -14.68 -4.83
N VAL A 175 -2.30 -13.73 -4.17
CA VAL A 175 -0.84 -13.56 -4.17
C VAL A 175 -0.24 -14.47 -3.10
N ALA A 176 0.87 -15.16 -3.41
CA ALA A 176 1.72 -15.74 -2.38
C ALA A 176 2.70 -14.67 -1.92
N TYR A 177 2.71 -14.32 -0.64
CA TYR A 177 3.48 -13.18 -0.15
C TYR A 177 4.15 -13.42 1.21
N GLY A 178 5.16 -12.61 1.50
CA GLY A 178 5.65 -12.32 2.85
C GLY A 178 5.79 -10.81 3.05
N ILE A 179 5.66 -10.33 4.29
CA ILE A 179 5.74 -8.91 4.63
C ILE A 179 6.95 -8.69 5.53
N TYR A 180 7.85 -7.81 5.10
CA TYR A 180 9.11 -7.47 5.77
C TYR A 180 9.04 -6.04 6.26
N ILE A 181 9.21 -5.85 7.56
CA ILE A 181 9.26 -4.53 8.21
C ILE A 181 10.73 -4.20 8.47
N ILE A 182 11.33 -3.36 7.62
CA ILE A 182 12.74 -3.02 7.73
C ILE A 182 12.88 -1.83 8.67
N ASN A 183 13.02 -2.14 9.95
CA ASN A 183 13.15 -1.15 11.01
C ASN A 183 14.55 -0.51 11.06
N GLN A 184 14.65 0.80 10.85
CA GLN A 184 15.87 1.55 11.15
C GLN A 184 16.03 1.71 12.67
N TYR A 185 17.09 1.15 13.23
CA TYR A 185 17.45 1.35 14.63
C TYR A 185 18.12 2.71 14.86
N GLY A 186 17.94 3.28 16.05
CA GLY A 186 18.49 4.58 16.42
C GLY A 186 17.70 5.78 15.87
N GLU A 187 18.11 6.98 16.25
CA GLU A 187 17.41 8.25 15.97
C GLU A 187 18.04 9.09 14.85
N ASP A 188 19.08 8.59 14.18
CA ASP A 188 19.73 9.25 13.05
C ASP A 188 18.76 9.51 11.89
N THR A 189 19.14 10.34 10.92
CA THR A 189 18.29 10.65 9.75
C THR A 189 17.76 9.38 9.08
N PHE A 190 16.46 9.35 8.75
CA PHE A 190 15.84 8.20 8.11
C PHE A 190 16.34 8.03 6.67
N ASN A 191 16.55 6.80 6.21
CA ASN A 191 16.98 6.52 4.84
C ASN A 191 16.10 5.44 4.20
N ARG A 192 15.02 5.90 3.55
CA ARG A 192 13.98 5.04 2.98
C ARG A 192 14.53 4.08 1.94
N ALA A 193 15.22 4.57 0.91
CA ALA A 193 15.75 3.77 -0.18
C ALA A 193 16.76 2.70 0.29
N LYS A 194 17.64 3.03 1.24
CA LYS A 194 18.61 2.07 1.81
C LYS A 194 17.94 0.94 2.60
N LEU A 195 16.88 1.23 3.35
CA LEU A 195 16.10 0.19 4.04
C LEU A 195 15.40 -0.74 3.04
N LEU A 196 14.93 -0.21 1.92
CA LEU A 196 14.33 -1.01 0.84
C LEU A 196 15.36 -1.92 0.15
N ASN A 197 16.59 -1.44 -0.06
CA ASN A 197 17.72 -2.27 -0.51
C ASN A 197 18.04 -3.41 0.48
N VAL A 198 18.06 -3.12 1.78
CA VAL A 198 18.25 -4.14 2.83
C VAL A 198 17.10 -5.15 2.79
N GLY A 199 15.86 -4.69 2.68
CA GLY A 199 14.67 -5.55 2.59
C GLY A 199 14.71 -6.52 1.40
N PHE A 200 15.17 -6.06 0.23
CA PHE A 200 15.36 -6.91 -0.95
C PHE A 200 16.35 -8.04 -0.68
N LEU A 201 17.49 -7.72 -0.06
CA LEU A 201 18.53 -8.70 0.25
C LEU A 201 18.11 -9.69 1.34
N GLU A 202 17.50 -9.22 2.44
CA GLU A 202 17.09 -10.10 3.54
C GLU A 202 15.89 -10.98 3.15
N ALA A 203 14.92 -10.47 2.38
CA ALA A 203 13.81 -11.28 1.89
C ALA A 203 14.29 -12.44 1.00
N LEU A 204 15.32 -12.23 0.18
CA LEU A 204 15.92 -13.27 -0.65
C LEU A 204 16.71 -14.32 0.14
N LYS A 205 17.24 -13.99 1.33
CA LYS A 205 17.86 -14.99 2.22
C LYS A 205 16.83 -15.86 2.93
N ASP A 206 15.66 -15.30 3.24
CA ASP A 206 14.54 -16.03 3.84
C ASP A 206 13.81 -16.89 2.79
N ASP A 207 13.77 -16.45 1.52
CA ASP A 207 13.18 -17.22 0.43
C ASP A 207 13.71 -16.78 -0.97
N GLU A 208 14.56 -17.60 -1.59
CA GLU A 208 15.18 -17.25 -2.89
C GLU A 208 14.17 -17.19 -4.06
N GLU A 209 12.99 -17.81 -3.90
CA GLU A 209 11.93 -17.87 -4.92
C GLU A 209 11.14 -16.55 -5.07
N TYR A 210 11.39 -15.52 -4.25
CA TYR A 210 10.77 -14.21 -4.47
C TYR A 210 11.19 -13.64 -5.84
N ASP A 211 10.21 -13.50 -6.73
CA ASP A 211 10.38 -13.00 -8.10
C ASP A 211 9.86 -11.56 -8.28
N CYS A 212 9.10 -11.07 -7.30
CA CYS A 212 8.49 -9.76 -7.28
C CYS A 212 8.66 -9.06 -5.92
N PHE A 213 9.00 -7.77 -5.95
CA PHE A 213 9.22 -6.93 -4.79
C PHE A 213 8.30 -5.72 -4.85
N ILE A 214 7.49 -5.54 -3.81
CA ILE A 214 6.60 -4.38 -3.65
C ILE A 214 7.18 -3.51 -2.55
N PHE A 215 7.48 -2.26 -2.87
CA PHE A 215 8.03 -1.27 -1.96
C PHE A 215 6.86 -0.40 -1.51
N SER A 216 6.52 -0.42 -0.23
CA SER A 216 5.33 0.26 0.30
C SER A 216 5.67 1.12 1.50
N ASP A 217 5.32 2.40 1.44
CA ASP A 217 5.23 3.23 2.63
C ASP A 217 4.14 2.65 3.58
N VAL A 218 4.39 2.77 4.89
CA VAL A 218 3.54 2.17 5.94
C VAL A 218 2.21 2.90 6.15
N ASP A 219 2.08 4.13 5.63
CA ASP A 219 0.90 4.98 5.77
C ASP A 219 0.04 5.08 4.50
N LEU A 220 0.30 4.24 3.49
CA LEU A 220 -0.50 4.14 2.28
C LEU A 220 -1.30 2.83 2.22
N ILE A 221 -2.59 2.94 1.94
CA ILE A 221 -3.54 1.82 1.88
C ILE A 221 -4.38 1.91 0.60
N PRO A 222 -4.47 0.85 -0.22
CA PRO A 222 -5.23 0.90 -1.46
C PRO A 222 -6.75 0.89 -1.20
N MET A 223 -7.45 1.86 -1.78
CA MET A 223 -8.92 1.99 -1.68
C MET A 223 -9.69 1.11 -2.67
N ASP A 224 -9.01 0.27 -3.45
CA ASP A 224 -9.63 -0.66 -4.41
C ASP A 224 -8.76 -1.91 -4.57
N ASP A 225 -9.30 -3.09 -4.28
CA ASP A 225 -8.52 -4.34 -4.32
C ASP A 225 -8.24 -4.87 -5.74
N ARG A 226 -8.78 -4.21 -6.78
CA ARG A 226 -8.38 -4.45 -8.17
C ARG A 226 -7.03 -3.82 -8.52
N ASN A 227 -6.44 -3.01 -7.63
CA ASN A 227 -5.04 -2.60 -7.72
C ASN A 227 -4.15 -3.76 -7.23
N LEU A 228 -3.81 -4.69 -8.13
CA LEU A 228 -3.16 -5.97 -7.79
C LEU A 228 -1.69 -5.77 -7.38
N TYR A 229 -1.32 -6.11 -6.14
CA TYR A 229 0.04 -5.98 -5.61
C TYR A 229 0.93 -7.12 -6.14
N ARG A 230 1.31 -7.00 -7.42
CA ARG A 230 2.17 -7.93 -8.15
C ARG A 230 2.97 -7.19 -9.24
N CYS A 231 4.02 -7.82 -9.75
CA CYS A 231 4.93 -7.20 -10.71
C CYS A 231 4.50 -7.46 -12.15
N TYR A 232 4.83 -6.54 -13.04
CA TYR A 232 4.48 -6.56 -14.46
C TYR A 232 5.75 -6.49 -15.32
N GLU A 233 5.61 -6.56 -16.65
CA GLU A 233 6.75 -6.48 -17.59
C GLU A 233 7.54 -5.17 -17.47
N GLN A 234 6.87 -4.09 -17.06
CA GLN A 234 7.47 -2.80 -16.70
C GLN A 234 7.37 -2.55 -15.18
N PRO A 235 8.29 -1.74 -14.60
CA PRO A 235 8.16 -1.26 -13.23
C PRO A 235 6.79 -0.64 -12.98
N ARG A 236 6.16 -0.98 -11.85
CA ARG A 236 4.77 -0.67 -11.57
C ARG A 236 4.66 0.39 -10.49
N HIS A 237 3.99 1.50 -10.78
CA HIS A 237 3.52 2.44 -9.75
C HIS A 237 2.10 2.07 -9.32
N PHE A 238 1.84 1.96 -8.02
CA PHE A 238 0.53 1.62 -7.46
C PHE A 238 -0.17 2.83 -6.83
N ALA A 239 0.59 3.80 -6.31
CA ALA A 239 0.08 4.97 -5.60
C ALA A 239 -0.28 6.14 -6.55
N VAL A 240 -0.89 5.83 -7.71
CA VAL A 240 -1.14 6.79 -8.81
C VAL A 240 -2.17 7.89 -8.51
N GLY A 241 -2.96 7.73 -7.44
CA GLY A 241 -4.02 8.66 -7.06
C GLY A 241 -4.24 8.63 -5.55
N MET A 242 -3.41 9.36 -4.81
CA MET A 242 -3.51 9.49 -3.36
C MET A 242 -4.45 10.64 -2.96
N ASP A 243 -5.18 10.46 -1.87
CA ASP A 243 -6.09 11.46 -1.29
C ASP A 243 -5.36 12.75 -0.88
N LYS A 244 -4.16 12.65 -0.30
CA LYS A 244 -3.27 13.78 0.04
C LYS A 244 -2.86 14.66 -1.15
N PHE A 245 -3.02 14.15 -2.38
CA PHE A 245 -2.79 14.87 -3.63
C PHE A 245 -4.09 15.07 -4.44
N GLY A 246 -5.25 15.00 -3.79
CA GLY A 246 -6.56 15.20 -4.42
C GLY A 246 -6.91 14.14 -5.47
N PHE A 247 -6.43 12.91 -5.29
CA PHE A 247 -6.54 11.79 -6.23
C PHE A 247 -5.90 12.07 -7.61
N ARG A 248 -4.82 12.85 -7.63
CA ARG A 248 -4.02 13.14 -8.83
C ARG A 248 -2.57 12.73 -8.61
N LEU A 249 -1.91 12.34 -9.69
CA LEU A 249 -0.46 12.13 -9.71
C LEU A 249 0.23 13.52 -9.63
N PRO A 250 1.21 13.73 -8.73
CA PRO A 250 1.89 15.04 -8.59
C PRO A 250 2.55 15.53 -9.89
N TYR A 251 3.23 14.64 -10.60
CA TYR A 251 3.88 14.87 -11.90
C TYR A 251 4.15 13.52 -12.59
N ALA A 252 4.38 13.51 -13.90
CA ALA A 252 4.44 12.29 -14.70
C ALA A 252 5.54 11.29 -14.28
N GLY A 253 6.66 11.78 -13.74
CA GLY A 253 7.76 10.96 -13.23
C GLY A 253 7.64 10.56 -11.74
N TYR A 254 6.55 10.90 -11.07
CA TYR A 254 6.39 10.58 -9.65
C TYR A 254 6.23 9.07 -9.44
N PHE A 255 7.23 8.43 -8.82
CA PHE A 255 7.26 6.98 -8.59
C PHE A 255 7.14 6.58 -7.09
N GLY A 256 6.94 7.56 -6.20
CA GLY A 256 6.92 7.37 -4.77
C GLY A 256 5.66 6.76 -4.17
N GLY A 257 5.70 6.49 -2.86
CA GLY A 257 4.60 5.90 -2.11
C GLY A 257 4.56 4.38 -2.16
N VAL A 258 4.00 3.81 -3.24
CA VAL A 258 3.96 2.35 -3.44
C VAL A 258 4.32 1.99 -4.87
N SER A 259 5.38 1.20 -5.04
CA SER A 259 5.90 0.75 -6.33
C SER A 259 6.25 -0.75 -6.31
N GLY A 260 6.51 -1.33 -7.49
CA GLY A 260 6.84 -2.74 -7.62
C GLY A 260 7.78 -3.03 -8.78
N LEU A 261 8.81 -3.81 -8.50
CA LEU A 261 9.81 -4.27 -9.47
C LEU A 261 9.99 -5.78 -9.35
N SER A 262 10.11 -6.47 -10.48
CA SER A 262 10.58 -7.86 -10.49
C SER A 262 12.03 -7.94 -10.00
N LYS A 263 12.46 -9.15 -9.58
CA LYS A 263 13.87 -9.44 -9.24
C LYS A 263 14.83 -8.96 -10.34
N SER A 264 14.48 -9.18 -11.61
CA SER A 264 15.28 -8.77 -12.76
C SER A 264 15.27 -7.26 -13.00
N GLN A 265 14.13 -6.57 -12.83
CA GLN A 265 14.05 -5.10 -12.95
C GLN A 265 14.89 -4.42 -11.87
N PHE A 266 14.77 -4.85 -10.61
CA PHE A 266 15.51 -4.26 -9.49
C PHE A 266 17.03 -4.46 -9.61
N LEU A 267 17.48 -5.66 -10.01
CA LEU A 267 18.89 -5.93 -10.27
C LEU A 267 19.43 -5.15 -11.48
N LYS A 268 18.62 -4.93 -12.53
CA LYS A 268 19.01 -4.16 -13.72
C LYS A 268 19.34 -2.70 -13.39
N ILE A 269 18.63 -2.08 -12.45
CA ILE A 269 18.87 -0.71 -11.99
C ILE A 269 19.93 -0.60 -10.87
N ASN A 270 20.58 -1.71 -10.50
CA ASN A 270 21.48 -1.81 -9.34
C ASN A 270 20.81 -1.35 -8.02
N GLY A 271 19.54 -1.71 -7.83
CA GLY A 271 18.73 -1.29 -6.70
C GLY A 271 18.50 0.22 -6.63
N PHE A 272 18.15 0.70 -5.43
CA PHE A 272 17.87 2.10 -5.15
C PHE A 272 19.13 2.84 -4.62
N PRO A 273 19.20 4.18 -4.65
CA PRO A 273 20.34 4.89 -4.07
C PRO A 273 20.42 4.70 -2.54
N ASN A 274 21.62 4.77 -1.97
CA ASN A 274 21.86 4.64 -0.53
C ASN A 274 22.21 5.99 0.13
N GLU A 275 22.36 7.04 -0.67
CA GLU A 275 22.94 8.34 -0.31
C GLU A 275 21.88 9.36 0.14
N TYR A 276 20.59 9.06 -0.06
CA TYR A 276 19.47 9.92 0.31
C TYR A 276 19.11 9.76 1.79
N TRP A 277 19.60 10.68 2.60
CA TRP A 277 19.28 10.79 4.03
C TRP A 277 18.28 11.91 4.25
N GLY A 278 17.03 11.57 4.59
CA GLY A 278 15.95 12.53 4.81
C GLY A 278 14.76 12.27 3.90
N TRP A 279 14.04 13.34 3.56
CA TRP A 279 12.84 13.28 2.72
C TRP A 279 13.11 13.85 1.32
N GLY A 280 12.84 13.04 0.29
CA GLY A 280 12.65 13.48 -1.08
C GLY A 280 13.82 13.27 -2.03
N GLY A 281 13.48 13.13 -3.31
CA GLY A 281 14.41 12.98 -4.44
C GLY A 281 14.92 11.55 -4.67
N GLU A 282 14.74 10.62 -3.73
CA GLU A 282 15.16 9.23 -3.91
C GLU A 282 14.22 8.48 -4.86
N ASP A 283 12.92 8.74 -4.77
CA ASP A 283 11.93 8.18 -5.71
C ASP A 283 12.10 8.72 -7.14
N ASP A 284 12.62 9.95 -7.28
CA ASP A 284 12.96 10.53 -8.59
C ASP A 284 14.25 9.94 -9.17
N ASP A 285 15.27 9.67 -8.34
CA ASP A 285 16.47 8.91 -8.76
C ASP A 285 16.09 7.49 -9.21
N ILE A 286 15.19 6.82 -8.47
CA ILE A 286 14.65 5.50 -8.85
C ILE A 286 13.91 5.56 -10.20
N PHE A 287 13.13 6.62 -10.47
CA PHE A 287 12.46 6.80 -11.77
C PHE A 287 13.45 7.01 -12.94
N ASN A 288 14.63 7.58 -12.68
CA ASN A 288 15.63 7.88 -13.70
C ASN A 288 16.53 6.68 -14.10
N ARG A 289 16.45 5.54 -13.40
CA ARG A 289 17.27 4.33 -13.62
C ARG A 289 16.61 3.29 -14.53
#